data_AF-A0A536DK24-F1
#
_entry.id   AF-A0A536DK24-F1
#
_cell.length_a   1.000
_cell.length_b   1.000
_cell.length_c   1.000
_cell.angle_alpha   90.00
_cell.angle_beta   90.00
_cell.angle_gamma   90.00
#
_symmetry.space_group_name_H-M   'P 1'
#
loop_
_entity.id
_entity.type
_entity.pdbx_description
1 polymer ?
#
loop_
_entity_poly.entity_id
_entity_poly.type
_entity_poly.pdbx_seq_one_letter_code
_entity_poly.pdbx_strand_id
1 'polypeptide(L)'
;PTSYDPGAYQRIQQVVFGLAVAGLAFLCLLGFVAITVTANSIKAAIHARRDEITIMQLVGAPRWMVRGPFIVEGAITGALAGLVAGVVTFGLGAGAITAGSSGFAEFAPGVTVATVVVAAVGVLVAGVTLGSGSSLISLRRHMET
;
A
#
# COMPACT_ATOMS: atom_id res chain seq x y z
N PRO A 1 44.88 4.90 -12.18
CA PRO A 1 44.60 6.33 -11.95
C PRO A 1 43.09 6.61 -12.10
N THR A 2 42.32 6.25 -11.07
CA THR A 2 40.98 6.80 -10.86
C THR A 2 41.06 7.52 -9.53
N SER A 3 41.35 8.82 -9.59
CA SER A 3 41.26 9.71 -8.44
C SER A 3 39.79 9.77 -8.00
N TYR A 4 39.42 8.86 -7.11
CA TYR A 4 38.17 8.87 -6.35
C TYR A 4 38.19 10.11 -5.47
N ASP A 5 37.42 11.14 -5.82
CA ASP A 5 37.22 12.30 -4.96
C ASP A 5 36.12 11.96 -3.94
N PRO A 6 36.44 11.69 -2.66
CA PRO A 6 35.45 11.24 -1.68
C PRO A 6 34.33 12.27 -1.48
N GLY A 7 34.56 13.55 -1.79
CA GLY A 7 33.55 14.59 -1.72
C GLY A 7 32.44 14.46 -2.77
N ALA A 8 32.73 13.92 -3.96
CA ALA A 8 31.74 13.75 -5.03
C ALA A 8 30.77 12.61 -4.71
N TYR A 9 31.28 11.48 -4.21
CA TYR A 9 30.46 10.34 -3.78
C TYR A 9 29.52 10.71 -2.63
N GLN A 10 30.01 11.46 -1.65
CA GLN A 10 29.21 11.85 -0.50
C GLN A 10 28.05 12.78 -0.88
N ARG A 11 28.24 13.68 -1.86
CA ARG A 11 27.17 14.53 -2.40
C ARG A 11 26.11 13.73 -3.14
N ILE A 12 26.51 12.79 -4.00
CA ILE A 12 25.56 11.93 -4.72
C ILE A 12 24.76 11.08 -3.72
N GLN A 13 25.42 10.49 -2.73
CA GLN A 13 24.76 9.68 -1.71
C GLN A 13 23.79 10.49 -0.85
N GLN A 14 24.12 11.73 -0.50
CA GLN A 14 23.21 12.63 0.23
C GLN A 14 21.96 12.98 -0.59
N VAL A 15 22.09 13.24 -1.88
CA VAL A 15 20.94 13.53 -2.77
C VAL A 15 20.05 12.29 -2.93
N VAL A 16 20.64 11.12 -3.18
CA VAL A 16 19.90 9.86 -3.30
C VAL A 16 19.18 9.52 -1.99
N PHE A 17 19.84 9.70 -0.84
CA PHE A 17 19.22 9.49 0.46
C PHE A 17 18.07 10.47 0.72
N GLY A 18 18.26 11.75 0.42
CA GLY A 18 17.21 12.77 0.53
C GLY A 18 15.99 12.43 -0.33
N LEU A 19 16.21 11.99 -1.57
CA LEU A 19 15.13 11.57 -2.48
C LEU A 19 14.42 10.32 -1.97
N ALA A 20 15.16 9.33 -1.45
CA ALA A 20 14.58 8.12 -0.87
C ALA A 20 13.70 8.43 0.35
N VAL A 21 14.15 9.32 1.24
CA VAL A 21 13.37 9.76 2.41
C VAL A 21 12.13 10.55 1.98
N ALA A 22 12.26 11.45 1.02
CA ALA A 22 11.12 12.20 0.48
C ALA A 22 10.08 11.27 -0.18
N GLY A 23 10.55 10.29 -0.96
CA GLY A 23 9.71 9.26 -1.56
C GLY A 23 8.98 8.41 -0.53
N LEU A 24 9.68 8.00 0.54
CA LEU A 24 9.07 7.26 1.65
C LEU A 24 8.01 8.11 2.38
N ALA A 25 8.31 9.38 2.66
CA ALA A 25 7.36 10.31 3.28
C ALA A 25 6.11 10.50 2.41
N PHE A 26 6.27 10.64 1.09
CA PHE A 26 5.17 10.74 0.15
C PHE A 26 4.32 9.46 0.10
N LEU A 27 4.96 8.28 0.15
CA LEU A 27 4.27 7.00 0.21
C LEU A 27 3.47 6.83 1.51
N CYS A 28 4.02 7.25 2.65
CA CYS A 28 3.29 7.30 3.92
C CYS A 28 2.07 8.23 3.86
N LEU A 29 2.19 9.40 3.23
CA LEU A 29 1.09 10.34 3.02
C LEU A 29 -0.03 9.70 2.18
N LEU A 30 0.32 9.05 1.06
CA LEU A 30 -0.66 8.34 0.23
C LEU A 30 -1.37 7.22 1.01
N GLY A 31 -0.63 6.46 1.83
CA GLY A 31 -1.21 5.46 2.72
C GLY A 31 -2.21 6.06 3.71
N PHE A 32 -1.88 7.20 4.32
CA PHE A 32 -2.78 7.92 5.21
C PHE A 32 -4.06 8.39 4.50
N VAL A 33 -3.94 8.94 3.29
CA VAL A 33 -5.08 9.36 2.46
C VAL A 33 -5.97 8.16 2.15
N ALA A 34 -5.38 7.04 1.71
CA ALA A 34 -6.12 5.82 1.40
C ALA A 34 -6.94 5.32 2.60
N ILE A 35 -6.32 5.21 3.78
CA ILE A 35 -7.02 4.81 5.02
C ILE A 35 -8.19 5.75 5.33
N THR A 36 -7.97 7.06 5.22
CA THR A 36 -8.99 8.07 5.50
C THR A 36 -10.18 7.98 4.54
N VAL A 37 -9.91 7.81 3.24
CA VAL A 37 -10.95 7.63 2.22
C VAL A 37 -11.74 6.35 2.47
N THR A 38 -11.07 5.23 2.75
CA THR A 38 -11.73 3.96 3.07
C THR A 38 -12.60 4.07 4.32
N ALA A 39 -12.10 4.70 5.39
CA ALA A 39 -12.87 4.90 6.61
C ALA A 39 -14.12 5.76 6.37
N ASN A 40 -14.01 6.81 5.57
CA ASN A 40 -15.15 7.66 5.21
C ASN A 40 -16.16 6.92 4.33
N SER A 41 -15.69 6.08 3.40
CA SER A 41 -16.56 5.23 2.58
C SER A 41 -17.36 4.23 3.43
N ILE A 42 -16.72 3.56 4.39
CA ILE A 42 -17.38 2.64 5.32
C ILE A 42 -18.47 3.36 6.12
N LYS A 43 -18.18 4.56 6.65
CA LYS A 43 -19.19 5.35 7.37
C LYS A 43 -20.40 5.69 6.50
N ALA A 44 -20.18 6.07 5.25
CA ALA A 44 -21.26 6.36 4.31
C ALA A 44 -22.13 5.11 4.06
N ALA A 45 -21.49 3.94 3.89
CA ALA A 45 -22.19 2.67 3.71
C ALA A 45 -23.01 2.25 4.94
N ILE A 46 -22.45 2.42 6.14
CA ILE A 46 -23.17 2.16 7.41
C ILE A 46 -24.37 3.09 7.52
N HIS A 47 -24.21 4.37 7.22
CA HIS A 47 -25.30 5.34 7.32
C HIS A 47 -26.45 5.00 6.36
N ALA A 48 -26.15 4.51 5.16
CA ALA A 48 -27.14 4.06 4.20
C ALA A 48 -27.92 2.81 4.66
N ARG A 49 -27.33 1.96 5.51
CA ARG A 49 -27.95 0.73 6.06
C ARG A 49 -28.40 0.86 7.51
N ARG A 50 -28.49 2.08 8.05
CA ARG A 50 -28.75 2.32 9.48
C ARG A 50 -30.08 1.69 9.96
N ASP A 51 -31.09 1.65 9.10
CA ASP A 51 -32.40 1.12 9.45
C ASP A 51 -32.37 -0.42 9.56
N GLU A 52 -31.69 -1.11 8.64
CA GLU A 52 -31.42 -2.56 8.74
C GLU A 52 -30.64 -2.91 10.01
N ILE A 53 -29.60 -2.12 10.32
CA ILE A 53 -28.79 -2.31 11.52
C ILE A 53 -29.62 -2.13 12.79
N THR A 54 -30.55 -1.17 12.79
CA THR A 54 -31.47 -0.93 13.92
C THR A 54 -32.40 -2.13 14.13
N ILE A 55 -32.96 -2.69 13.05
CA ILE A 55 -33.80 -3.90 13.11
C ILE A 55 -32.99 -5.09 13.64
N MET A 56 -31.76 -5.29 13.17
CA MET A 56 -30.87 -6.34 13.68
C MET A 56 -30.62 -6.19 15.19
N GLN A 57 -30.40 -4.96 15.67
CA GLN A 57 -30.18 -4.70 17.10
C GLN A 57 -31.42 -4.97 17.94
N LEU A 58 -32.63 -4.71 17.42
CA LEU A 58 -33.89 -4.99 18.11
C LEU A 58 -34.15 -6.49 18.32
N VAL A 59 -33.62 -7.35 17.44
CA VAL A 59 -33.71 -8.82 17.56
C VAL A 59 -32.56 -9.39 18.42
N GLY A 60 -31.71 -8.53 19.01
CA GLY A 60 -30.60 -8.94 19.88
C GLY A 60 -29.34 -9.36 19.13
N ALA A 61 -29.16 -8.92 17.87
CA ALA A 61 -27.98 -9.28 17.10
C ALA A 61 -26.68 -8.76 17.75
N PRO A 62 -25.63 -9.59 17.82
CA PRO A 62 -24.36 -9.18 18.40
C PRO A 62 -23.62 -8.20 17.48
N ARG A 63 -22.90 -7.24 18.07
CA ARG A 63 -22.21 -6.13 17.38
C ARG A 63 -21.21 -6.57 16.29
N TRP A 64 -20.72 -7.81 16.34
CA TRP A 64 -19.83 -8.37 15.32
C TRP A 64 -20.55 -8.63 13.99
N MET A 65 -21.86 -8.88 14.00
CA MET A 65 -22.65 -9.15 12.79
C MET A 65 -22.74 -7.90 11.88
N VAL A 66 -22.71 -6.71 12.49
CA VAL A 66 -22.68 -5.43 11.76
C VAL A 66 -21.29 -5.14 11.20
N ARG A 67 -20.21 -5.65 11.83
CA ARG A 67 -18.81 -5.32 11.49
C ARG A 67 -18.14 -6.34 10.58
N GLY A 68 -18.56 -7.59 10.65
CA GLY A 68 -18.11 -8.70 9.81
C GLY A 68 -18.04 -8.35 8.32
N PRO A 69 -19.10 -7.82 7.68
CA PRO A 69 -19.07 -7.51 6.25
C PRO A 69 -17.99 -6.48 5.89
N PHE A 70 -17.81 -5.43 6.71
CA PHE A 70 -16.79 -4.40 6.46
C PHE A 70 -15.36 -4.93 6.62
N ILE A 71 -15.14 -5.88 7.55
CA ILE A 71 -13.84 -6.53 7.72
C ILE A 71 -13.47 -7.29 6.45
N VAL A 72 -14.41 -8.09 5.97
CA VAL A 72 -14.26 -8.94 4.80
C VAL A 72 -14.07 -8.10 3.55
N GLU A 73 -14.85 -7.03 3.39
CA GLU A 73 -14.69 -6.09 2.28
C GLU A 73 -13.29 -5.47 2.28
N GLY A 74 -12.82 -4.93 3.41
CA GLY A 74 -11.47 -4.37 3.51
C GLY A 74 -10.34 -5.38 3.25
N ALA A 75 -10.49 -6.62 3.72
CA ALA A 75 -9.54 -7.69 3.45
C ALA A 75 -9.50 -8.07 1.96
N ILE A 76 -10.66 -8.19 1.31
CA ILE A 76 -10.77 -8.51 -0.12
C ILE A 76 -10.20 -7.37 -0.96
N THR A 77 -10.58 -6.11 -0.69
CA THR A 77 -10.05 -4.96 -1.42
C THR A 77 -8.54 -4.83 -1.25
N GLY A 78 -8.02 -5.08 -0.05
CA GLY A 78 -6.58 -5.12 0.24
C GLY A 78 -5.83 -6.18 -0.54
N ALA A 79 -6.37 -7.41 -0.55
CA ALA A 79 -5.78 -8.52 -1.30
C ALA A 79 -5.77 -8.27 -2.81
N LEU A 80 -6.89 -7.78 -3.36
CA LEU A 80 -6.99 -7.43 -4.78
C LEU A 80 -6.06 -6.27 -5.15
N ALA A 81 -6.01 -5.21 -4.34
CA ALA A 81 -5.11 -4.09 -4.57
C ALA A 81 -3.64 -4.51 -4.54
N GLY A 82 -3.24 -5.34 -3.55
CA GLY A 82 -1.89 -5.87 -3.45
C GLY A 82 -1.51 -6.78 -4.62
N LEU A 83 -2.46 -7.63 -5.07
CA LEU A 83 -2.27 -8.48 -6.24
C LEU A 83 -2.09 -7.65 -7.52
N VAL A 84 -2.97 -6.67 -7.76
CA VAL A 84 -2.89 -5.78 -8.91
C VAL A 84 -1.58 -4.99 -8.88
N ALA A 85 -1.22 -4.41 -7.73
CA ALA A 85 0.03 -3.68 -7.58
C ALA A 85 1.25 -4.58 -7.85
N GLY A 86 1.29 -5.79 -7.30
CA GLY A 86 2.37 -6.75 -7.53
C GLY A 86 2.51 -7.14 -9.00
N VAL A 87 1.39 -7.41 -9.70
CA VAL A 87 1.39 -7.71 -11.14
C VAL A 87 1.91 -6.51 -11.95
N VAL A 88 1.47 -5.29 -11.63
CA VAL A 88 1.94 -4.07 -12.30
C VAL A 88 3.44 -3.86 -12.05
N THR A 89 3.91 -4.01 -10.81
CA THR A 89 5.33 -3.91 -10.48
C THR A 89 6.17 -4.93 -11.25
N PHE A 90 5.69 -6.19 -11.33
CA PHE A 90 6.38 -7.23 -12.10
C PHE A 90 6.38 -6.92 -13.59
N GLY A 91 5.23 -6.55 -14.17
CA GLY A 91 5.10 -6.25 -15.60
C GLY A 91 5.95 -5.06 -16.04
N LEU A 92 5.95 -3.97 -15.26
CA LEU A 92 6.79 -2.80 -15.52
C LEU A 92 8.27 -3.14 -15.38
N GLY A 93 8.65 -3.88 -14.34
CA GLY A 93 10.05 -4.28 -14.12
C GLY A 93 10.57 -5.23 -15.20
N ALA A 94 9.80 -6.25 -15.58
CA ALA A 94 10.15 -7.18 -16.64
C ALA A 94 10.23 -6.46 -17.99
N GLY A 95 9.24 -5.61 -18.30
CA GLY A 95 9.22 -4.81 -19.53
C GLY A 95 10.43 -3.88 -19.64
N ALA A 96 10.80 -3.19 -18.55
CA ALA A 96 11.96 -2.31 -18.50
C ALA A 96 13.27 -3.04 -18.77
N ILE A 97 13.43 -4.26 -18.24
CA ILE A 97 14.59 -5.13 -18.47
C ILE A 97 14.64 -5.59 -19.93
N THR A 98 13.53 -6.10 -20.48
CA THR A 98 13.48 -6.63 -21.85
C THR A 98 13.61 -5.55 -22.92
N ALA A 99 13.16 -4.33 -22.64
CA ALA A 99 13.24 -3.21 -23.57
C ALA A 99 14.68 -2.70 -23.77
N GLY A 100 15.66 -3.22 -23.03
CA GLY A 100 17.07 -2.87 -23.19
C GLY A 100 17.32 -1.36 -23.07
N SER A 101 16.47 -0.67 -22.31
CA SER A 101 16.51 0.79 -22.25
C SER A 101 17.78 1.21 -21.51
N SER A 102 18.78 1.64 -22.30
CA SER A 102 20.05 2.19 -21.81
C SER A 102 19.84 3.25 -20.73
N GLY A 103 18.77 4.04 -20.84
CA GLY A 103 18.36 4.99 -19.79
C GLY A 103 17.95 4.31 -18.47
N PHE A 104 17.13 3.26 -18.49
CA PHE A 104 16.68 2.62 -17.24
C PHE A 104 17.81 1.85 -16.55
N ALA A 105 18.72 1.25 -17.33
CA ALA A 105 19.92 0.62 -16.79
C ALA A 105 20.89 1.64 -16.15
N GLU A 106 20.92 2.88 -16.66
CA GLU A 106 21.71 3.99 -16.10
C GLU A 106 21.05 4.59 -14.84
N PHE A 107 19.70 4.70 -14.82
CA PHE A 107 18.95 5.21 -13.65
C PHE A 107 18.80 4.18 -12.52
N ALA A 108 18.78 2.89 -12.82
CA ALA A 108 18.56 1.82 -11.84
C ALA A 108 19.60 0.69 -12.00
N PRO A 109 20.88 0.97 -11.71
CA PRO A 109 21.92 -0.04 -11.78
C PRO A 109 21.63 -1.18 -10.78
N GLY A 110 21.57 -2.42 -11.27
CA GLY A 110 21.31 -3.61 -10.46
C GLY A 110 19.86 -4.13 -10.49
N VAL A 111 18.97 -3.54 -11.29
CA VAL A 111 17.65 -4.13 -11.55
C VAL A 111 17.80 -5.41 -12.36
N THR A 112 17.64 -6.54 -11.69
CA THR A 112 17.63 -7.89 -12.26
C THR A 112 16.23 -8.49 -12.17
N VAL A 113 15.99 -9.60 -12.87
CA VAL A 113 14.72 -10.34 -12.74
C VAL A 113 14.45 -10.72 -11.28
N ALA A 114 15.49 -11.10 -10.54
CA ALA A 114 15.37 -11.44 -9.11
C ALA A 114 14.89 -10.25 -8.27
N THR A 115 15.45 -9.05 -8.47
CA THR A 115 15.03 -7.86 -7.70
C THR A 115 13.60 -7.44 -8.04
N VAL A 116 13.17 -7.60 -9.30
CA VAL A 116 11.79 -7.31 -9.72
C VAL A 116 10.81 -8.27 -9.06
N VAL A 117 11.12 -9.57 -9.01
CA VAL A 117 10.29 -10.58 -8.33
C VAL A 117 10.21 -10.28 -6.83
N VAL A 118 11.34 -10.00 -6.18
CA VAL A 118 11.36 -9.65 -4.74
C VAL A 118 10.54 -8.39 -4.48
N ALA A 119 10.66 -7.35 -5.33
CA ALA A 119 9.86 -6.14 -5.21
C ALA A 119 8.36 -6.41 -5.42
N ALA A 120 7.98 -7.21 -6.42
CA ALA A 120 6.59 -7.56 -6.67
C ALA A 120 5.97 -8.35 -5.51
N VAL A 121 6.70 -9.32 -4.96
CA VAL A 121 6.27 -10.05 -3.74
C VAL A 121 6.19 -9.12 -2.55
N GLY A 122 7.18 -8.24 -2.37
CA GLY A 122 7.19 -7.24 -1.30
C GLY A 122 5.99 -6.30 -1.37
N VAL A 123 5.65 -5.81 -2.56
CA VAL A 123 4.46 -4.97 -2.81
C VAL A 123 3.17 -5.74 -2.55
N LEU A 124 3.10 -7.01 -2.95
CA LEU A 124 1.93 -7.86 -2.69
C LEU A 124 1.73 -8.03 -1.18
N VAL A 125 2.78 -8.39 -0.45
CA VAL A 125 2.74 -8.53 1.02
C VAL A 125 2.40 -7.19 1.68
N ALA A 126 3.00 -6.10 1.25
CA ALA A 126 2.70 -4.75 1.74
C ALA A 126 1.24 -4.38 1.47
N GLY A 127 0.70 -4.68 0.30
CA GLY A 127 -0.71 -4.42 -0.05
C GLY A 127 -1.69 -5.23 0.79
N VAL A 128 -1.41 -6.53 0.97
CA VAL A 128 -2.23 -7.41 1.83
C VAL A 128 -2.18 -6.95 3.28
N THR A 129 -1.00 -6.61 3.80
CA THR A 129 -0.82 -6.16 5.19
C THR A 129 -1.41 -4.77 5.43
N LEU A 130 -1.25 -3.83 4.50
CA LEU A 130 -1.87 -2.49 4.59
C LEU A 130 -3.39 -2.57 4.46
N GLY A 131 -3.92 -3.40 3.56
CA GLY A 131 -5.37 -3.55 3.40
C GLY A 131 -6.03 -4.27 4.58
N SER A 132 -5.47 -5.41 4.99
CA SER A 132 -5.96 -6.17 6.15
C SER A 132 -5.73 -5.39 7.46
N GLY A 133 -4.58 -4.73 7.59
CA GLY A 133 -4.24 -3.90 8.74
C GLY A 133 -5.10 -2.65 8.85
N SER A 134 -5.40 -1.99 7.73
CA SER A 134 -6.32 -0.85 7.67
C SER A 134 -7.73 -1.22 8.13
N SER A 135 -8.23 -2.39 7.70
CA SER A 135 -9.52 -2.92 8.13
C SER A 135 -9.60 -3.10 9.66
N LEU A 136 -8.53 -3.64 10.27
CA LEU A 136 -8.44 -3.81 11.73
C LEU A 136 -8.27 -2.47 12.49
N ILE A 137 -7.48 -1.54 11.96
CA ILE A 137 -7.23 -0.24 12.58
C ILE A 137 -8.50 0.63 12.55
N SER A 138 -9.24 0.61 11.44
CA SER A 138 -10.50 1.36 11.30
C SER A 138 -11.54 0.93 12.35
N LEU A 139 -11.58 -0.37 12.67
CA LEU A 139 -12.49 -0.89 13.71
C LEU A 139 -12.10 -0.54 15.13
N ARG A 140 -10.80 -0.48 15.44
CA ARG A 140 -10.34 -0.10 16.78
C ARG A 140 -10.60 1.38 17.05
N ARG A 141 -10.46 2.25 16.04
CA ARG A 141 -10.57 3.70 16.22
C ARG A 141 -12.01 4.21 16.36
N HIS A 142 -13.01 3.43 15.94
CA HIS A 142 -14.44 3.77 16.03
C HIS A 142 -15.17 3.11 17.21
N MET A 143 -14.44 2.52 18.15
CA MET A 143 -14.98 1.88 19.35
C MET A 143 -14.77 2.69 20.65
N GLU A 144 -14.09 3.83 20.57
CA GLU A 144 -13.79 4.68 21.73
C GLU A 144 -14.50 6.05 21.72
N THR A 145 -15.51 6.24 20.85
CA THR A 145 -16.44 7.38 20.86
C THR A 145 -17.85 6.91 20.59
#